data_AF-A0A174GD82-F1
#
_entry.id   AF-A0A174GD82-F1
#
_cell.length_a   1.000
_cell.length_b   1.000
_cell.length_c   1.000
_cell.angle_alpha   90.00
_cell.angle_beta   90.00
_cell.angle_gamma   90.00
#
_symmetry.space_group_name_H-M   'P 1'
#
loop_
_entity.id
_entity.type
_entity.pdbx_description
1 polymer ?
#
loop_
_entity_poly.entity_id
_entity_poly.type
_entity_poly.pdbx_seq_one_letter_code
_entity_poly.pdbx_strand_id
1 'polypeptide(L)'
;MKIIAILLLFIGCIFSIYEMIDSNKLIRYEWFKSLDRSKKINATALLKNFWKKNIILIALMLGMILIVLSTFSKIGNRYENIISIISIIFAVLFIIFSILSRIKYDNKINEFK
;
A
#
# COMPACT_ATOMS: atom_id res chain seq x y z
N MET A 1 -14.15 8.88 16.65
CA MET A 1 -12.93 8.96 15.81
C MET A 1 -12.17 7.64 15.70
N LYS A 2 -11.99 6.85 16.77
CA LYS A 2 -11.28 5.55 16.73
C LYS A 2 -11.77 4.58 15.65
N ILE A 3 -13.08 4.34 15.57
CA ILE A 3 -13.68 3.44 14.57
C ILE A 3 -13.41 3.94 13.15
N ILE A 4 -13.55 5.25 12.91
CA ILE A 4 -13.25 5.88 11.63
C ILE A 4 -11.78 5.69 11.26
N ALA A 5 -10.86 5.90 12.20
CA ALA A 5 -9.43 5.68 11.98
C ALA A 5 -9.11 4.23 11.60
N ILE A 6 -9.71 3.26 12.30
CA ILE A 6 -9.55 1.83 12.01
C ILE A 6 -10.09 1.51 10.60
N LEU A 7 -11.29 1.97 10.27
CA LEU A 7 -11.89 1.78 8.94
C LEU A 7 -10.99 2.34 7.83
N LEU A 8 -10.46 3.56 8.01
CA LEU A 8 -9.58 4.19 7.02
C LEU A 8 -8.27 3.41 6.84
N LEU A 9 -7.68 2.91 7.92
CA LEU A 9 -6.48 2.06 7.86
C LEU A 9 -6.75 0.74 7.13
N PHE A 10 -7.91 0.10 7.37
CA PHE A 10 -8.31 -1.10 6.65
C PHE A 10 -8.51 -0.84 5.15
N ILE A 11 -9.16 0.28 4.78
CA ILE A 11 -9.30 0.69 3.38
C ILE A 11 -7.92 0.84 2.72
N GLY A 12 -6.96 1.45 3.41
CA GLY A 12 -5.59 1.59 2.93
C GLY A 12 -4.86 0.25 2.74
N CYS A 13 -5.07 -0.71 3.63
CA CYS A 13 -4.56 -2.08 3.47
C CYS A 13 -5.15 -2.76 2.24
N ILE A 14 -6.48 -2.71 2.08
CA ILE A 14 -7.19 -3.30 0.94
C ILE A 14 -6.71 -2.66 -0.36
N PHE A 15 -6.56 -1.34 -0.39
CA PHE A 15 -6.04 -0.61 -1.54
C PHE A 15 -4.63 -1.09 -1.92
N SER A 16 -3.72 -1.24 -0.94
CA SER A 16 -2.35 -1.72 -1.21
C SER A 16 -2.34 -3.15 -1.75
N ILE A 17 -3.23 -4.02 -1.28
CA ILE A 17 -3.41 -5.39 -1.82
C ILE A 17 -3.96 -5.33 -3.25
N TYR A 18 -4.96 -4.48 -3.49
CA TYR A 18 -5.54 -4.28 -4.82
C TYR A 18 -4.47 -3.83 -5.83
N GLU A 19 -3.63 -2.86 -5.48
CA GLU A 19 -2.51 -2.39 -6.30
C GLU A 19 -1.53 -3.53 -6.66
N MET A 20 -1.23 -4.41 -5.72
CA MET A 20 -0.39 -5.59 -5.99
C MET A 20 -1.05 -6.58 -6.96
N ILE A 21 -2.34 -6.86 -6.78
CA ILE A 21 -3.09 -7.76 -7.67
C ILE A 21 -3.16 -7.17 -9.09
N ASP A 22 -3.48 -5.89 -9.19
CA ASP A 22 -3.66 -5.21 -10.47
C ASP A 22 -2.35 -5.13 -11.25
N SER A 23 -1.24 -4.80 -10.58
CA SER A 23 0.09 -4.83 -11.20
C SER A 23 0.50 -6.22 -11.68
N ASN A 24 -0.01 -7.31 -11.10
CA ASN A 24 0.27 -8.66 -11.57
C ASN A 24 -0.39 -8.99 -12.91
N LYS A 25 -1.53 -8.35 -13.21
CA LYS A 25 -2.22 -8.53 -14.49
C LYS A 25 -1.34 -8.05 -15.66
N LEU A 26 -0.45 -7.08 -15.44
CA LEU A 26 0.46 -6.55 -16.46
C LEU A 26 1.42 -7.62 -17.04
N ILE A 27 1.81 -8.61 -16.24
CA ILE A 27 2.68 -9.72 -16.69
C ILE A 27 1.93 -10.71 -17.60
N ARG A 28 0.59 -10.69 -17.60
CA ARG A 28 -0.23 -11.60 -18.42
C ARG A 28 -0.44 -11.12 -19.86
N TYR A 29 -0.11 -9.87 -20.16
CA TYR A 29 -0.33 -9.28 -21.49
C TYR A 29 0.67 -9.79 -22.53
N GLU A 30 0.26 -9.72 -23.80
CA GLU A 30 1.05 -10.19 -24.94
C GLU A 30 2.38 -9.47 -25.09
N TRP A 31 2.43 -8.15 -24.84
CA TRP A 31 3.67 -7.37 -24.88
C TRP A 31 4.74 -7.90 -23.91
N PHE A 32 4.34 -8.41 -22.74
CA PHE A 32 5.29 -9.01 -21.80
C PHE A 32 5.84 -10.35 -22.33
N LYS A 33 4.99 -11.12 -23.03
CA LYS A 33 5.38 -12.40 -23.63
C LYS A 33 6.36 -12.21 -24.80
N SER A 34 6.23 -11.12 -25.56
CA SER A 34 7.12 -10.79 -26.69
C SER A 34 8.48 -10.21 -26.26
N LEU A 35 8.68 -9.87 -24.99
CA LEU A 35 9.96 -9.34 -24.50
C LEU A 35 11.09 -10.39 -24.51
N ASP A 36 12.32 -9.91 -24.75
CA ASP A 36 13.54 -10.67 -24.55
C ASP A 36 13.72 -11.10 -23.09
N ARG A 37 14.52 -12.16 -22.88
CA ARG A 37 14.79 -12.72 -21.54
C ARG A 37 15.34 -11.68 -20.56
N SER A 38 16.26 -10.82 -21.00
CA SER A 38 16.84 -9.75 -20.16
C SER A 38 15.78 -8.72 -19.75
N LYS A 39 14.94 -8.27 -20.68
CA LYS A 39 13.86 -7.32 -20.41
C LYS A 39 12.77 -7.91 -19.52
N LYS A 40 12.43 -9.20 -19.69
CA LYS A 40 11.50 -9.94 -18.80
C LYS A 40 12.00 -9.97 -17.36
N ILE A 41 13.29 -10.24 -17.14
CA ILE A 41 13.90 -10.24 -15.80
C ILE A 41 13.77 -8.85 -15.17
N ASN A 42 14.10 -7.80 -15.92
CA ASN A 42 14.03 -6.42 -15.43
C ASN A 42 12.60 -5.99 -15.09
N ALA A 43 11.63 -6.26 -15.97
CA ALA A 43 10.22 -5.96 -15.72
C ALA A 43 9.67 -6.72 -14.49
N THR A 44 10.08 -7.99 -14.33
CA THR A 44 9.70 -8.80 -13.15
C THR A 44 10.34 -8.27 -11.87
N ALA A 45 11.61 -7.85 -11.91
CA ALA A 45 12.28 -7.24 -10.77
C ALA A 45 11.60 -5.94 -10.35
N LEU A 46 11.13 -5.16 -11.32
CA LEU A 46 10.39 -3.92 -11.08
C LEU A 46 9.05 -4.20 -10.39
N LEU A 47 8.29 -5.21 -10.85
CA LEU A 47 7.07 -5.67 -10.17
C LEU A 47 7.37 -6.11 -8.73
N LYS A 48 8.40 -6.95 -8.51
CA LYS A 48 8.78 -7.42 -7.18
C LYS A 48 9.12 -6.26 -6.24
N ASN A 49 9.81 -5.24 -6.74
CA ASN A 49 10.14 -4.06 -5.95
C ASN A 49 8.90 -3.23 -5.60
N PHE A 50 7.95 -3.09 -6.54
CA PHE A 50 6.65 -2.46 -6.27
C PHE A 50 5.87 -3.23 -5.19
N TRP A 51 5.81 -4.56 -5.29
CA TRP A 51 5.19 -5.42 -4.29
C TRP A 51 5.84 -5.29 -2.92
N LYS A 52 7.18 -5.29 -2.84
CA LYS A 52 7.91 -5.13 -1.58
C LYS A 52 7.51 -3.83 -0.87
N LYS A 53 7.38 -2.73 -1.62
CA LYS A 53 6.91 -1.45 -1.05
C LYS A 53 5.50 -1.57 -0.49
N ASN A 54 4.55 -2.13 -1.25
CA ASN A 54 3.17 -2.31 -0.78
C ASN A 54 3.06 -3.24 0.45
N ILE A 55 3.90 -4.27 0.57
CA ILE A 55 3.95 -5.13 1.76
C ILE A 55 4.42 -4.35 3.00
N ILE A 56 5.50 -3.56 2.86
CA ILE A 56 5.99 -2.70 3.94
C ILE A 56 4.89 -1.72 4.36
N LEU A 57 4.18 -1.18 3.38
CA LEU A 57 3.07 -0.28 3.60
C LEU A 57 1.97 -0.97 4.45
N ILE A 58 1.52 -2.16 4.06
CA ILE A 58 0.52 -2.93 4.82
C ILE A 58 1.00 -3.21 6.25
N ALA A 59 2.27 -3.58 6.44
CA ALA A 59 2.82 -3.86 7.78
C ALA A 59 2.73 -2.65 8.72
N LEU A 60 3.05 -1.45 8.24
CA LEU A 60 2.94 -0.22 9.03
C LEU A 60 1.48 0.11 9.37
N MET A 61 0.54 -0.09 8.43
CA MET A 61 -0.88 0.11 8.68
C MET A 61 -1.42 -0.86 9.74
N LEU A 62 -1.03 -2.14 9.69
CA LEU A 62 -1.39 -3.12 10.71
C LEU A 62 -0.83 -2.73 12.09
N GLY A 63 0.41 -2.23 12.15
CA GLY A 63 0.98 -1.68 13.38
C GLY A 63 0.14 -0.54 13.96
N MET A 64 -0.30 0.39 13.12
CA MET A 64 -1.18 1.49 13.54
C MET A 64 -2.56 1.01 14.00
N ILE A 65 -3.12 -0.02 13.35
CA ILE A 65 -4.39 -0.63 13.77
C ILE A 65 -4.24 -1.19 15.20
N LEU A 66 -3.16 -1.91 15.49
CA LEU A 66 -2.89 -2.46 16.83
C LEU A 66 -2.75 -1.34 17.88
N ILE A 67 -2.07 -0.24 17.53
CA ILE A 67 -1.95 0.93 18.42
C ILE A 67 -3.34 1.50 18.72
N VAL A 68 -4.18 1.75 17.70
CA VAL A 68 -5.54 2.27 17.93
C VAL A 68 -6.38 1.29 18.74
N LEU A 69 -6.30 -0.01 18.48
CA LEU A 69 -7.02 -1.04 19.25
C LEU A 69 -6.60 -1.05 20.73
N SER A 70 -5.31 -0.87 21.03
CA SER A 70 -4.82 -0.81 22.41
C SER A 70 -5.47 0.32 23.23
N THR A 71 -5.95 1.38 22.56
CA THR A 71 -6.63 2.51 23.21
C THR A 71 -8.09 2.24 23.59
N PHE A 72 -8.63 1.05 23.30
CA PHE A 72 -9.96 0.65 23.77
C PHE A 72 -9.92 0.10 25.21
N SER A 73 -8.79 -0.44 25.66
CA SER A 73 -8.71 -1.18 26.94
C SER A 73 -8.48 -0.31 28.17
N LYS A 74 -8.16 0.98 28.03
CA LYS A 74 -7.89 1.88 29.17
C LYS A 74 -9.00 2.90 29.35
N ILE A 75 -9.79 2.76 30.42
CA ILE A 75 -10.74 3.78 30.86
C ILE A 75 -9.94 5.04 31.25
N GLY A 76 -10.14 6.14 30.50
CA GLY A 76 -9.58 7.46 30.84
C GLY A 76 -8.29 7.87 30.11
N ASN A 77 -8.02 7.34 28.91
CA ASN A 77 -6.83 7.75 28.17
C ASN A 77 -7.03 9.11 27.48
N ARG A 78 -6.49 10.18 28.08
CA ARG A 78 -6.60 11.58 27.59
C ARG A 78 -6.12 11.77 26.14
N TYR A 79 -5.30 10.86 25.62
CA TYR A 79 -4.69 10.97 24.29
C TYR A 79 -5.42 10.17 23.19
N GLU A 80 -6.54 9.51 23.49
CA GLU A 80 -7.29 8.69 22.51
C GLU A 80 -7.66 9.45 21.23
N ASN A 81 -8.11 10.70 21.38
CA ASN A 81 -8.48 11.54 20.25
C ASN A 81 -7.26 11.94 19.42
N ILE A 82 -6.13 12.26 20.07
CA ILE A 82 -4.88 12.62 19.39
C ILE A 82 -4.36 11.42 18.59
N ILE A 83 -4.33 10.23 19.19
CA ILE A 83 -3.92 8.99 18.51
C ILE A 83 -4.82 8.72 17.30
N SER A 84 -6.14 8.90 17.44
CA SER A 84 -7.08 8.72 16.33
C SER A 84 -6.82 9.70 15.18
N ILE A 85 -6.57 10.98 15.48
CA ILE A 85 -6.27 12.01 14.47
C ILE A 85 -4.97 11.68 13.74
N ILE A 86 -3.91 11.32 14.48
CA ILE A 86 -2.62 10.92 13.90
C ILE A 86 -2.80 9.72 12.98
N SER A 87 -3.57 8.71 13.38
CA SER A 87 -3.87 7.53 12.56
C SER A 87 -4.61 7.88 11.27
N ILE A 88 -5.54 8.84 11.31
CA ILE A 88 -6.25 9.32 10.11
C ILE A 88 -5.28 10.03 9.16
N ILE A 89 -4.46 10.96 9.68
CA ILE A 89 -3.45 11.68 8.87
C ILE A 89 -2.48 10.67 8.24
N PHE A 90 -2.02 9.71 9.03
CA PHE A 90 -1.13 8.65 8.57
C PHE A 90 -1.75 7.86 7.43
N ALA A 91 -3.00 7.42 7.57
CA ALA A 91 -3.72 6.67 6.54
C ALA A 91 -3.89 7.46 5.23
N VAL A 92 -4.22 8.76 5.31
CA VAL A 92 -4.34 9.63 4.12
C VAL A 92 -3.00 9.79 3.41
N LEU A 93 -1.93 10.12 4.14
CA LEU A 93 -0.58 10.23 3.57
C LEU A 93 -0.15 8.94 2.88
N PHE A 94 -0.56 7.81 3.43
CA PHE A 94 -0.26 6.51 2.87
C PHE A 94 -0.92 6.23 1.54
N ILE A 95 -2.21 6.59 1.42
CA ILE A 95 -2.95 6.45 0.16
C ILE A 95 -2.27 7.29 -0.92
N ILE A 96 -1.90 8.54 -0.59
CA ILE A 96 -1.15 9.42 -1.50
C ILE A 96 0.18 8.78 -1.92
N PHE A 97 0.94 8.25 -0.95
CA PHE A 97 2.22 7.60 -1.24
C PHE A 97 2.05 6.35 -2.13
N SER A 98 1.01 5.56 -1.91
CA SER A 98 0.69 4.38 -2.71
C SER A 98 0.35 4.78 -4.15
N ILE A 99 -0.47 5.82 -4.35
CA ILE A 99 -0.79 6.38 -5.67
C ILE A 99 0.48 6.86 -6.40
N LEU A 100 1.34 7.62 -5.72
CA LEU A 100 2.61 8.08 -6.30
C LEU A 100 3.53 6.91 -6.69
N SER A 101 3.57 5.86 -5.85
CA SER A 101 4.31 4.63 -6.14
C SER A 101 3.76 3.93 -7.38
N ARG A 102 2.43 3.91 -7.56
CA ARG A 102 1.77 3.32 -8.73
C ARG A 102 2.09 4.10 -10.01
N ILE A 103 1.96 5.42 -10.00
CA ILE A 103 2.33 6.26 -11.16
C ILE A 103 3.78 6.01 -11.56
N LYS A 104 4.69 5.96 -10.59
CA LYS A 104 6.12 5.68 -10.85
C LYS A 104 6.35 4.26 -11.39
N TYR A 105 5.56 3.30 -10.95
CA TYR A 105 5.59 1.93 -11.46
C TYR A 105 5.10 1.88 -12.92
N ASP A 106 3.96 2.49 -13.23
CA ASP A 106 3.37 2.50 -14.57
C ASP A 106 4.24 3.24 -15.58
N ASN A 107 4.85 4.36 -15.20
CA ASN A 107 5.79 5.06 -16.09
C ASN A 107 6.96 4.17 -16.48
N LYS A 108 7.55 3.45 -15.52
CA LYS A 108 8.67 2.56 -15.80
C LYS A 108 8.26 1.27 -16.51
N ILE A 109 7.06 0.76 -16.27
CA ILE A 109 6.59 -0.45 -16.97
C ILE A 109 6.30 -0.13 -18.45
N ASN A 110 5.84 1.09 -18.74
CA ASN A 110 5.58 1.55 -20.11
C ASN A 110 6.87 1.74 -20.92
N GLU A 111 8.03 1.97 -20.31
CA GLU A 111 9.33 1.99 -21.00
C GLU A 111 9.70 0.62 -21.62
N PHE A 112 9.04 -0.47 -21.18
CA PHE A 112 9.23 -1.81 -21.75
C PHE A 112 8.22 -2.18 -22.83
N LYS A 113 7.11 -1.43 -22.98
CA LYS A 113 6.16 -1.62 -24.08
C LYS A 113 6.70 -1.03 -25.36
#